data_AF-A0A6J6IU32-F1
#
_entry.id   AF-A0A6J6IU32-F1
#
_cell.length_a   1.000
_cell.length_b   1.000
_cell.length_c   1.000
_cell.angle_alpha   90.00
_cell.angle_beta   90.00
_cell.angle_gamma   90.00
#
_symmetry.space_group_name_H-M   'P 1'
#
loop_
_entity.id
_entity.type
_entity.pdbx_description
1 polymer ?
#
loop_
_entity_poly.entity_id
_entity_poly.type
_entity_poly.pdbx_seq_one_letter_code
_entity_poly.pdbx_strand_id
1 'polypeptide(L)'
;MFIYVRWRMVIEVDEKELRINNAHIELRYLGDTRVLESDAMRLMRGRDADPANYLAIRFWCSRGVIVRVKDPRDHTPNWLITSKRGTELAAALR
;
A
#
# COMPACT_ATOMS: atom_id res chain seq x y z
N MET A 1 -13.30 29.04 -2.77
CA MET A 1 -11.91 28.56 -2.90
C MET A 1 -11.48 28.03 -1.54
N PHE A 2 -11.58 26.72 -1.31
CA PHE A 2 -11.09 26.11 -0.07
C PHE A 2 -9.71 25.50 -0.33
N ILE A 3 -8.67 26.06 0.29
CA ILE A 3 -7.28 25.58 0.18
C ILE A 3 -6.97 24.74 1.42
N TYR A 4 -7.70 23.63 1.62
CA TYR A 4 -7.46 22.72 2.73
C TYR A 4 -7.41 21.28 2.22
N VAL A 5 -6.22 20.68 2.30
CA VAL A 5 -6.01 19.25 2.02
C VAL A 5 -5.75 18.56 3.35
N ARG A 6 -6.69 17.71 3.78
CA ARG A 6 -6.49 16.81 4.92
C ARG A 6 -5.67 15.61 4.43
N TRP A 7 -4.43 15.49 4.91
CA TRP A 7 -3.52 14.37 4.61
C TRP A 7 -3.94 13.04 5.28
N ARG A 8 -5.23 12.75 5.34
CA ARG A 8 -5.77 11.55 5.96
C ARG A 8 -5.77 10.44 4.92
N MET A 9 -4.79 9.54 5.02
CA MET A 9 -4.84 8.26 4.33
C MET A 9 -5.60 7.27 5.21
N VAL A 10 -6.79 6.87 4.76
CA VAL A 10 -7.62 5.85 5.39
C VAL A 10 -7.37 4.53 4.68
N ILE A 11 -7.01 3.52 5.46
CA ILE A 11 -6.83 2.14 4.99
C ILE A 11 -7.96 1.35 5.65
N GLU A 12 -8.84 0.81 4.83
CA GLU A 12 -9.96 -0.03 5.26
C GLU A 12 -9.74 -1.40 4.64
N VAL A 13 -9.83 -2.44 5.47
CA VAL A 13 -9.78 -3.82 5.03
C VAL A 13 -11.11 -4.42 5.41
N ASP A 14 -11.86 -4.85 4.41
CA ASP A 14 -13.08 -5.63 4.58
C ASP A 14 -12.79 -7.10 4.27
N GLU A 15 -13.78 -7.98 4.44
CA GLU A 15 -13.63 -9.42 4.16
C GLU A 15 -13.38 -9.74 2.68
N LYS A 16 -13.65 -8.79 1.77
CA LYS A 16 -13.58 -9.00 0.32
C LYS A 16 -12.63 -8.04 -0.40
N GLU A 17 -12.38 -6.85 0.14
CA GLU A 17 -11.59 -5.82 -0.52
C GLU A 17 -10.71 -5.01 0.43
N LEU A 18 -9.56 -4.59 -0.09
CA LEU A 18 -8.67 -3.61 0.50
C LEU A 18 -8.96 -2.26 -0.15
N ARG A 19 -9.31 -1.26 0.67
CA ARG A 19 -9.58 0.11 0.22
C ARG A 19 -8.57 1.06 0.82
N ILE A 20 -8.02 1.93 -0.01
CA ILE A 20 -7.11 2.99 0.36
C ILE A 20 -7.62 4.29 -0.25
N ASN A 21 -8.26 5.13 0.57
CA ASN A 21 -8.98 6.32 0.13
C ASN A 21 -9.97 6.00 -1.02
N ASN A 22 -9.61 6.33 -2.27
CA ASN A 22 -10.44 6.08 -3.45
C ASN A 22 -10.03 4.83 -4.25
N ALA A 23 -8.82 4.31 -4.01
CA ALA A 23 -8.36 3.07 -4.65
C ALA A 23 -8.92 1.88 -3.86
N HIS A 24 -9.43 0.88 -4.56
CA HIS A 24 -9.94 -0.35 -3.97
C HIS A 24 -9.54 -1.53 -4.83
N ILE A 25 -9.21 -2.64 -4.18
CA ILE A 25 -8.82 -3.88 -4.84
C ILE A 25 -9.35 -5.07 -4.05
N GLU A 26 -9.88 -6.05 -4.75
CA GLU A 26 -10.41 -7.25 -4.10
C GLU A 26 -9.29 -8.15 -3.59
N LEU A 27 -9.46 -8.73 -2.39
CA LEU A 27 -8.45 -9.58 -1.76
C LEU A 27 -8.08 -10.79 -2.62
N ARG A 28 -8.99 -11.27 -3.49
CA ARG A 28 -8.73 -12.37 -4.44
C ARG A 28 -7.59 -12.08 -5.42
N TYR A 29 -7.34 -10.80 -5.70
CA TYR A 29 -6.25 -10.37 -6.58
C TYR A 29 -5.00 -9.99 -5.79
N LEU A 30 -5.05 -9.99 -4.47
CA LEU A 30 -3.87 -9.78 -3.65
C LEU A 30 -3.09 -11.08 -3.51
N GLY A 31 -1.79 -10.95 -3.68
CA GLY A 31 -0.83 -12.01 -3.54
C GLY A 31 -0.01 -11.86 -2.27
N ASP A 32 1.29 -12.06 -2.42
CA ASP A 32 2.22 -12.01 -1.29
C ASP A 32 2.26 -10.63 -0.65
N THR A 33 2.07 -10.60 0.67
CA THR A 33 2.19 -9.40 1.50
C THR A 33 3.50 -9.45 2.27
N ARG A 34 4.25 -8.34 2.25
CA ARG A 34 5.51 -8.21 2.99
C ARG A 34 5.56 -6.90 3.76
N VAL A 35 5.83 -6.99 5.05
CA VAL A 35 6.08 -5.82 5.91
C VAL A 35 7.47 -5.25 5.58
N LEU A 36 7.54 -3.95 5.43
CA LEU A 36 8.75 -3.20 5.13
C LEU A 36 9.12 -2.32 6.33
N GLU A 37 10.31 -2.56 6.86
CA GLU A 37 10.97 -1.70 7.85
C GLU A 37 11.69 -0.51 7.18
N SER A 38 12.28 0.37 7.99
CA SER A 38 12.87 1.65 7.57
C SER A 38 13.80 1.57 6.36
N ASP A 39 14.76 0.63 6.37
CA ASP A 39 15.74 0.51 5.28
C ASP A 39 15.10 -0.02 4.00
N ALA A 40 14.24 -1.02 4.12
CA ALA A 40 13.51 -1.58 2.98
C ALA A 40 12.57 -0.52 2.36
N MET A 41 11.87 0.25 3.17
CA MET A 41 11.00 1.33 2.70
C MET A 41 11.80 2.45 2.02
N ARG A 42 13.03 2.73 2.47
CA ARG A 42 13.92 3.70 1.81
C ARG A 42 14.35 3.22 0.43
N LEU A 43 14.68 1.94 0.29
CA LEU A 43 15.05 1.35 -1.00
C LEU A 43 13.88 1.38 -1.99
N MET A 44 12.69 0.97 -1.54
CA MET A 44 11.47 0.90 -2.38
C MET A 44 10.96 2.27 -2.82
N ARG A 45 11.30 3.35 -2.09
CA ARG A 45 11.00 4.73 -2.52
C ARG A 45 12.07 5.34 -3.42
N GLY A 46 13.28 4.79 -3.39
CA GLY A 46 14.43 5.32 -4.10
C GLY A 46 14.85 4.37 -5.20
N ARG A 47 15.96 3.68 -4.96
CA ARG A 47 16.64 2.84 -5.96
C ARG A 47 15.73 1.78 -6.60
N ASP A 48 14.89 1.14 -5.79
CA ASP A 48 14.06 0.01 -6.22
C ASP A 48 12.60 0.46 -6.46
N ALA A 49 12.38 1.76 -6.66
CA ALA A 49 11.06 2.30 -6.97
C ALA A 49 10.65 1.92 -8.39
N ASP A 50 9.57 1.16 -8.51
CA ASP A 50 8.93 0.85 -9.78
C ASP A 50 7.79 1.86 -10.02
N PRO A 51 7.79 2.60 -11.15
CA PRO A 51 6.74 3.55 -11.47
C PRO A 51 5.37 2.89 -11.73
N ALA A 52 5.34 1.59 -12.02
CA ALA A 52 4.09 0.85 -12.20
C ALA A 52 3.41 0.54 -10.86
N ASN A 53 4.11 0.65 -9.72
CA ASN A 53 3.51 0.37 -8.43
C ASN A 53 2.52 1.46 -7.99
N TYR A 54 1.44 1.05 -7.36
CA TYR A 54 0.54 1.98 -6.69
C TYR A 54 1.16 2.45 -5.38
N LEU A 55 1.34 3.77 -5.24
CA LEU A 55 2.01 4.38 -4.10
C LEU A 55 1.02 5.02 -3.14
N ALA A 56 0.60 4.25 -2.14
CA ALA A 56 -0.14 4.73 -0.97
C ALA A 56 0.82 5.09 0.16
N ILE A 57 1.68 6.08 -0.06
CA ILE A 57 2.76 6.42 0.88
C ILE A 57 2.60 7.79 1.55
N ARG A 58 2.98 7.86 2.83
CA ARG A 58 3.23 9.10 3.57
C ARG A 58 4.73 9.35 3.60
N PHE A 59 5.16 10.51 3.13
CA PHE A 59 6.59 10.85 3.00
C PHE A 59 7.35 10.75 4.34
N TRP A 60 6.72 11.14 5.45
CA TRP A 60 7.28 11.10 6.80
C TRP A 60 7.19 9.73 7.49
N CYS A 61 6.61 8.71 6.86
CA CYS A 61 6.48 7.38 7.45
C CYS A 61 7.59 6.46 6.96
N SER A 62 8.42 5.97 7.89
CA SER A 62 9.53 5.08 7.56
C SER A 62 9.13 3.60 7.38
N ARG A 63 7.91 3.20 7.77
CA ARG A 63 7.46 1.80 7.73
C ARG A 63 6.25 1.63 6.81
N GLY A 64 6.08 0.43 6.28
CA GLY A 64 4.99 0.12 5.37
C GLY A 64 4.79 -1.37 5.13
N VAL A 65 3.94 -1.66 4.15
CA VAL A 65 3.64 -2.98 3.64
C VAL A 65 3.66 -2.87 2.13
N ILE A 66 4.28 -3.84 1.47
CA ILE A 66 4.09 -4.07 0.05
C ILE A 66 3.18 -5.25 -0.15
N VAL A 67 2.21 -5.10 -1.04
CA VAL A 67 1.28 -6.15 -1.42
C VAL A 67 1.41 -6.38 -2.91
N ARG A 68 1.68 -7.63 -3.31
CA ARG A 68 1.70 -7.99 -4.72
C ARG A 68 0.29 -8.07 -5.26
N VAL A 69 0.07 -7.53 -6.45
CA VAL A 69 -1.18 -7.68 -7.19
C VAL A 69 -1.01 -8.77 -8.24
N LYS A 70 -1.98 -9.68 -8.31
CA LYS A 70 -2.05 -10.82 -9.23
C LYS A 70 -3.18 -10.66 -10.25
N ASP A 71 -3.78 -9.48 -10.36
CA ASP A 71 -4.80 -9.21 -11.38
C ASP A 71 -4.15 -9.18 -12.78
N PRO A 72 -4.50 -10.10 -13.70
CA PRO A 72 -3.96 -10.09 -15.06
C PRO A 72 -4.42 -8.91 -15.91
N ARG A 73 -5.43 -8.14 -15.46
CA ARG A 73 -5.95 -6.95 -16.16
C ARG A 73 -5.33 -5.65 -15.67
N ASP A 74 -4.70 -5.65 -14.50
CA ASP A 74 -4.06 -4.47 -13.92
C ASP A 74 -2.57 -4.44 -14.26
N HIS A 75 -2.10 -3.28 -14.72
CA HIS A 75 -0.69 -3.05 -14.98
C HIS A 75 0.10 -2.77 -13.69
N THR A 76 -0.60 -2.61 -12.56
CA THR A 76 -0.02 -2.29 -11.25
C THR A 76 0.50 -3.55 -10.57
N PRO A 77 1.82 -3.83 -10.56
CA PRO A 77 2.31 -5.12 -10.07
C PRO A 77 2.31 -5.19 -8.54
N ASN A 78 2.48 -4.06 -7.84
CA ASN A 78 2.46 -4.01 -6.38
C ASN A 78 1.84 -2.73 -5.85
N TRP A 79 1.29 -2.83 -4.64
CA TRP A 79 0.81 -1.71 -3.85
C TRP A 79 1.77 -1.47 -2.68
N LEU A 80 2.38 -0.28 -2.65
CA LEU A 80 3.24 0.15 -1.56
C LEU A 80 2.46 1.05 -0.60
N ILE A 81 2.23 0.57 0.61
CA ILE A 81 1.33 1.18 1.58
C ILE A 81 2.10 1.55 2.85
N THR A 82 2.11 2.82 3.23
CA THR A 82 2.71 3.20 4.53
C THR A 82 1.72 2.98 5.67
N SER A 83 2.16 2.25 6.70
CA SER A 83 1.39 2.06 7.92
C SER A 83 2.34 1.93 9.11
N LYS A 84 1.96 2.54 10.24
CA LYS A 84 2.67 2.32 11.52
C LYS A 84 2.37 0.94 12.11
N ARG A 85 1.27 0.29 11.67
CA ARG A 85 0.80 -1.04 12.08
C ARG A 85 0.92 -2.01 10.90
N GLY A 86 2.10 -2.07 10.28
CA GLY A 86 2.32 -2.85 9.06
C GLY A 86 2.13 -4.36 9.28
N THR A 87 2.54 -4.88 10.43
CA THR A 87 2.33 -6.27 10.83
C THR A 87 0.86 -6.65 10.92
N GLU A 88 0.04 -5.80 11.53
CA GLU A 88 -1.39 -6.02 11.66
C GLU A 88 -2.11 -5.92 10.33
N LEU A 89 -1.69 -4.99 9.47
CA LEU A 89 -2.21 -4.87 8.11
C LEU A 89 -1.88 -6.12 7.28
N ALA A 90 -0.64 -6.62 7.36
CA ALA A 90 -0.26 -7.85 6.66
C ALA A 90 -1.02 -9.08 7.19
N ALA A 91 -1.31 -9.13 8.49
CA ALA A 91 -2.11 -10.19 9.08
C ALA A 91 -3.59 -10.14 8.65
N ALA A 92 -4.16 -8.95 8.47
CA ALA A 92 -5.53 -8.77 7.99
C ALA A 92 -5.71 -9.08 6.49
N LEU A 93 -4.61 -9.13 5.73
CA LEU A 93 -4.60 -9.40 4.30
C LEU A 93 -4.26 -10.87 3.97
N ARG A 94 -4.22 -11.74 4.98
CA ARG A 94 -3.85 -13.16 4.86
C ARG A 94 -5.07 -14.04 5.02
#